data_AF-A0A2K9JV09-F1
#
_entry.id   AF-A0A2K9JV09-F1
#
_cell.length_a   1.000
_cell.length_b   1.000
_cell.length_c   1.000
_cell.angle_alpha   90.00
_cell.angle_beta   90.00
_cell.angle_gamma   90.00
#
_symmetry.space_group_name_H-M   'P 1'
#
loop_
_entity.id
_entity.type
_entity.pdbx_description
1 polymer ?
#
loop_
_entity_poly.entity_id
_entity_poly.type
_entity_poly.pdbx_seq_one_letter_code
_entity_poly.pdbx_strand_id
1 'polypeptide(L)'
;MVFASRANSYKYQGYSVSLGYSLLEVMVVIAIISILASIAIPLFDNKFKKARFVEVIIAVEAVKKGVETCYVTRGAYQLENCNTFQKLGLSLSSISSPLHVSSVQISFDSTIKITGIANPSASNGTNDNYILEGSESNNTIIWSLNSSSTCIAEGTC
;
A
#
# COMPACT_ATOMS: atom_id res chain seq x y z
N MET A 1 71.46 -34.62 50.82
CA MET A 1 71.19 -33.92 49.54
C MET A 1 70.53 -34.93 48.60
N VAL A 2 69.42 -34.74 47.92
CA VAL A 2 68.29 -33.80 47.94
C VAL A 2 67.15 -34.66 47.38
N PHE A 3 66.10 -34.91 48.17
CA PHE A 3 64.86 -35.47 47.62
C PHE A 3 64.20 -34.36 46.81
N ALA A 4 64.44 -34.34 45.51
CA ALA A 4 63.77 -33.43 44.60
C ALA A 4 62.31 -33.88 44.42
N SER A 5 61.44 -33.35 45.28
CA SER A 5 59.99 -33.31 45.06
C SER A 5 59.72 -32.58 43.74
N ARG A 6 59.40 -33.33 42.68
CA ARG A 6 58.78 -32.77 41.48
C ARG A 6 57.27 -32.69 41.72
N ALA A 7 56.82 -31.57 42.28
CA ALA A 7 55.41 -31.18 42.24
C ALA A 7 55.04 -30.85 40.79
N ASN A 8 54.35 -31.77 40.12
CA ASN A 8 53.75 -31.49 38.82
C ASN A 8 52.56 -30.56 39.03
N SER A 9 52.71 -29.31 38.62
CA SER A 9 51.70 -28.27 38.75
C SER A 9 50.73 -28.39 37.56
N TYR A 10 49.66 -29.16 37.73
CA TYR A 10 48.57 -29.20 36.78
C TYR A 10 47.88 -27.82 36.80
N LYS A 11 48.22 -26.94 35.85
CA LYS A 11 47.52 -25.67 35.66
C LYS A 11 46.09 -25.98 35.21
N TYR A 12 45.11 -25.74 36.08
CA TYR A 12 43.70 -25.72 35.71
C TYR A 12 43.44 -24.46 34.87
N GLN A 13 43.46 -24.63 33.55
CA GLN A 13 43.08 -23.59 32.60
C GLN A 13 41.59 -23.31 32.79
N GLY A 14 41.25 -22.11 33.26
CA GLY A 14 39.85 -21.71 33.52
C GLY A 14 38.99 -21.84 32.27
N TYR A 15 38.01 -22.74 32.32
CA TYR A 15 36.95 -22.83 31.32
C TYR A 15 36.04 -21.60 31.50
N SER A 16 36.13 -20.65 30.58
CA SER A 16 35.13 -19.58 30.47
C SER A 16 33.79 -20.25 30.14
N VAL A 17 32.90 -20.34 31.12
CA VAL A 17 31.50 -20.73 30.89
C VAL A 17 30.92 -19.72 29.93
N SER A 18 30.80 -20.11 28.66
CA SER A 18 30.04 -19.35 27.70
C SER A 18 28.57 -19.50 28.09
N LEU A 19 27.98 -18.44 28.63
CA LEU A 19 26.52 -18.31 28.82
C LEU A 19 25.87 -18.12 27.43
N GLY A 20 26.08 -19.10 26.55
CA GLY A 20 25.49 -19.15 25.22
C GLY A 20 24.17 -19.89 25.27
N TYR A 21 23.16 -19.35 24.57
CA TYR A 21 21.90 -20.05 24.31
C TYR A 21 22.16 -21.47 23.82
N SER A 22 21.43 -22.45 24.35
CA SER A 22 21.57 -23.84 23.93
C SER A 22 21.19 -23.97 22.46
N LEU A 23 21.98 -24.71 21.68
CA LEU A 23 21.70 -24.94 20.27
C LEU A 23 20.34 -25.65 20.08
N LEU A 24 19.93 -26.47 21.06
CA LEU A 24 18.61 -27.10 21.12
C LEU A 24 17.49 -26.07 21.35
N GLU A 25 17.75 -25.05 22.16
CA GLU A 25 16.78 -24.00 22.45
C GLU A 25 16.50 -23.17 21.19
N VAL A 26 17.55 -22.84 20.44
CA VAL A 26 17.42 -22.13 19.17
C VAL A 26 16.73 -22.99 18.10
N MET A 27 16.99 -24.30 18.07
CA MET A 27 16.36 -25.20 17.10
C MET A 27 14.84 -25.34 17.30
N VAL A 28 14.36 -25.45 18.54
CA VAL A 28 12.92 -25.54 18.82
C VAL A 28 12.23 -24.20 18.49
N VAL A 29 12.87 -23.07 18.79
CA VAL A 29 12.33 -21.74 18.46
C VAL A 29 12.19 -21.57 16.96
N ILE A 30 13.21 -21.92 16.17
CA ILE A 30 13.15 -21.82 14.70
C ILE A 30 12.07 -22.75 14.14
N ALA A 31 11.92 -23.96 14.68
CA ALA A 31 10.88 -24.90 14.26
C ALA A 31 9.47 -24.29 14.42
N ILE A 32 9.18 -23.67 15.56
CA ILE A 32 7.87 -23.04 15.80
C ILE A 32 7.66 -21.81 14.91
N ILE A 33 8.68 -20.95 14.75
CA ILE A 33 8.61 -19.77 13.87
C ILE A 33 8.32 -20.19 12.43
N SER A 34 8.91 -21.28 11.94
CA SER A 34 8.71 -21.75 10.56
C SER A 34 7.25 -22.17 10.28
N ILE A 35 6.60 -22.82 11.25
CA ILE A 35 5.21 -23.26 11.13
C ILE A 35 4.28 -22.04 11.12
N LEU A 36 4.50 -21.08 12.04
CA LEU A 36 3.68 -19.87 12.12
C LEU A 36 3.83 -18.99 10.87
N ALA A 37 5.05 -18.85 10.36
CA ALA A 37 5.33 -18.05 9.16
C ALA A 37 4.60 -18.60 7.91
N SER A 38 4.54 -19.93 7.75
CA SER A 38 3.89 -20.56 6.60
C SER A 38 2.39 -20.27 6.50
N ILE A 39 1.71 -20.06 7.64
CA ILE A 39 0.27 -19.79 7.68
C ILE A 39 -0.01 -18.28 7.51
N ALA A 40 0.85 -17.45 8.07
CA ALA A 40 0.68 -16.00 8.09
C ALA A 40 0.81 -15.34 6.71
N ILE A 41 1.87 -15.65 5.96
CA ILE A 41 2.21 -14.97 4.70
C ILE A 41 1.05 -14.91 3.68
N PRO A 42 0.33 -16.01 3.36
CA PRO A 42 -0.72 -15.96 2.33
C PRO A 42 -1.94 -15.12 2.75
N LEU A 43 -2.20 -14.99 4.05
CA LEU A 43 -3.35 -14.24 4.56
C LEU A 43 -3.15 -12.72 4.53
N PHE A 44 -1.90 -12.25 4.63
CA PHE A 44 -1.59 -10.82 4.70
C PHE A 44 -1.42 -10.15 3.33
N ASP A 45 -1.21 -10.90 2.26
CA ASP A 45 -0.92 -10.36 0.93
C ASP A 45 -2.03 -9.39 0.45
N ASN A 46 -3.31 -9.77 0.60
CA ASN A 46 -4.44 -8.91 0.24
C ASN A 46 -4.58 -7.67 1.13
N LYS A 47 -4.11 -7.71 2.39
CA LYS A 47 -4.13 -6.56 3.30
C LYS A 47 -3.06 -5.54 2.91
N PHE A 48 -1.87 -5.99 2.53
CA PHE A 48 -0.82 -5.13 2.01
C PHE A 48 -1.22 -4.49 0.67
N LYS A 49 -1.91 -5.23 -0.20
CA LYS A 49 -2.47 -4.67 -1.45
C LYS A 49 -3.47 -3.56 -1.18
N LYS A 50 -4.46 -3.80 -0.31
CA LYS A 50 -5.44 -2.77 0.08
C LYS A 50 -4.74 -1.54 0.65
N ALA A 51 -3.71 -1.72 1.48
CA ALA A 51 -2.93 -0.61 2.02
C ALA A 51 -2.19 0.20 0.93
N ARG A 52 -1.63 -0.45 -0.10
CA ARG A 52 -0.99 0.23 -1.24
C ARG A 52 -2.01 0.92 -2.15
N PHE A 53 -3.16 0.29 -2.37
CA PHE A 53 -4.23 0.81 -3.22
C PHE A 53 -4.88 2.08 -2.66
N VAL A 54 -4.77 2.33 -1.35
CA VAL A 54 -5.20 3.59 -0.72
C VAL A 54 -4.54 4.81 -1.38
N GLU A 55 -3.31 4.71 -1.88
CA GLU A 55 -2.67 5.82 -2.61
C GLU A 55 -3.46 6.21 -3.87
N VAL A 56 -4.00 5.23 -4.60
CA VAL A 56 -4.82 5.46 -5.80
C VAL A 56 -6.14 6.12 -5.41
N ILE A 57 -6.76 5.66 -4.34
CA ILE A 57 -8.00 6.26 -3.81
C ILE A 57 -7.74 7.72 -3.41
N ILE A 58 -6.66 8.02 -2.67
CA ILE A 58 -6.30 9.37 -2.25
C ILE A 58 -6.02 10.27 -3.47
N ALA A 59 -5.33 9.76 -4.50
CA ALA A 59 -5.07 10.49 -5.72
C ALA A 59 -6.38 10.87 -6.45
N VAL A 60 -7.34 9.93 -6.53
CA VAL A 60 -8.67 10.18 -7.11
C VAL A 60 -9.49 11.13 -6.25
N GLU A 61 -9.42 11.02 -4.92
CA GLU A 61 -10.08 11.96 -3.99
C GLU A 61 -9.55 13.40 -4.13
N ALA A 62 -8.26 13.58 -4.39
CA ALA A 62 -7.70 14.90 -4.64
C ALA A 62 -8.32 15.53 -5.91
N VAL A 63 -8.50 14.74 -6.96
CA VAL A 63 -9.17 15.19 -8.19
C VAL A 63 -10.65 15.47 -7.94
N LYS A 64 -11.34 14.59 -7.22
CA LYS A 64 -12.73 14.78 -6.79
C LYS A 64 -12.93 16.13 -6.10
N LYS A 65 -12.09 16.47 -5.12
CA LYS A 65 -12.15 17.77 -4.42
C LYS A 65 -11.90 18.94 -5.36
N GLY A 66 -11.00 18.78 -6.32
CA GLY A 66 -10.77 19.75 -7.39
C GLY A 66 -12.03 19.98 -8.22
N VAL A 67 -12.72 18.90 -8.62
CA VAL A 67 -14.00 18.96 -9.36
C VAL A 67 -15.07 19.67 -8.55
N GLU A 68 -15.25 19.30 -7.27
CA GLU A 68 -16.24 19.94 -6.38
C GLU A 68 -15.98 21.43 -6.23
N THR A 69 -14.72 21.83 -6.04
CA THR A 69 -14.32 23.23 -5.94
C THR A 69 -14.59 23.97 -7.25
N CYS A 70 -14.22 23.36 -8.38
CA CYS A 70 -14.47 23.93 -9.70
C CYS A 70 -15.97 24.11 -9.95
N TYR A 71 -16.79 23.11 -9.63
CA TYR A 71 -18.23 23.12 -9.85
C TYR A 71 -18.93 24.29 -9.14
N VAL A 72 -18.55 24.58 -7.89
CA VAL A 72 -19.12 25.68 -7.10
C VAL A 72 -18.55 27.05 -7.49
N THR A 73 -17.27 27.15 -7.82
CA THR A 73 -16.60 28.45 -7.99
C THR A 73 -16.59 28.97 -9.43
N ARG A 74 -16.38 28.07 -10.41
CA ARG A 74 -16.10 28.41 -11.81
C ARG A 74 -17.03 27.72 -12.79
N GLY A 75 -17.61 26.59 -12.40
CA GLY A 75 -18.39 25.72 -13.26
C GLY A 75 -19.81 26.19 -13.50
N ALA A 76 -20.28 27.25 -12.81
CA ALA A 76 -21.67 27.71 -12.85
C ALA A 76 -22.68 26.58 -12.64
N TYR A 77 -22.34 25.63 -11.75
CA TYR A 77 -23.11 24.39 -11.53
C TYR A 77 -23.23 23.49 -12.77
N GLN A 78 -22.22 23.47 -13.64
CA GLN A 78 -22.14 22.55 -14.78
C GLN A 78 -20.83 21.76 -14.75
N LEU A 79 -20.93 20.43 -14.79
CA LEU A 79 -19.78 19.52 -14.75
C LEU A 79 -18.91 19.59 -16.03
N GLU A 80 -19.48 20.00 -17.17
CA GLU A 80 -18.76 20.21 -18.45
C GLU A 80 -17.60 21.21 -18.33
N ASN A 81 -17.77 22.20 -17.44
CA ASN A 81 -16.78 23.25 -17.20
C ASN A 81 -15.64 22.79 -16.27
N CYS A 82 -15.69 21.55 -15.78
CA CYS A 82 -14.73 20.99 -14.83
C CYS A 82 -14.16 19.64 -15.30
N ASN A 83 -14.11 19.40 -16.61
CA ASN A 83 -13.77 18.12 -17.23
C ASN A 83 -12.27 17.89 -17.52
N THR A 84 -11.39 18.87 -17.30
CA THR A 84 -9.95 18.71 -17.56
C THR A 84 -9.10 19.20 -16.39
N PHE A 85 -7.93 18.58 -16.19
CA PHE A 85 -6.98 18.94 -15.14
C PHE A 85 -6.61 20.44 -15.14
N GLN A 86 -6.47 21.04 -16.33
CA GLN A 86 -6.19 22.47 -16.47
C GLN A 86 -7.32 23.35 -15.91
N LYS A 87 -8.59 22.98 -16.16
CA LYS A 87 -9.76 23.70 -15.63
C LYS A 87 -9.88 23.55 -14.11
N LEU A 88 -9.46 22.40 -13.58
CA LEU A 88 -9.37 22.13 -12.14
C LEU A 88 -8.20 22.87 -11.46
N GLY A 89 -7.26 23.43 -12.22
CA GLY A 89 -6.03 24.01 -11.69
C GLY A 89 -5.09 22.98 -11.08
N LEU A 90 -5.21 21.72 -11.50
CA LEU A 90 -4.39 20.60 -11.04
C LEU A 90 -3.36 20.21 -12.10
N SER A 91 -2.17 19.84 -11.67
CA SER A 91 -1.16 19.25 -12.56
C SER A 91 -1.21 17.73 -12.46
N LEU A 92 -1.35 17.05 -13.60
CA LEU A 92 -1.35 15.59 -13.71
C LEU A 92 -0.08 14.96 -13.11
N SER A 93 1.05 15.65 -13.27
CA SER A 93 2.36 15.20 -12.78
C SER A 93 2.44 15.10 -11.25
N SER A 94 1.70 15.93 -10.52
CA SER A 94 1.70 15.90 -9.05
C SER A 94 0.81 14.79 -8.48
N ILE A 95 -0.20 14.37 -9.25
CA ILE A 95 -1.20 13.37 -8.83
C ILE A 95 -0.74 11.95 -9.22
N SER A 96 -0.02 11.81 -10.33
CA SER A 96 0.55 10.54 -10.79
C SER A 96 1.98 10.27 -10.26
N SER A 97 2.50 11.13 -9.38
CA SER A 97 3.82 10.94 -8.75
C SER A 97 3.91 9.89 -7.64
N PRO A 98 2.84 9.49 -6.92
CA PRO A 98 2.95 8.45 -5.89
C PRO A 98 3.38 7.11 -6.48
N LEU A 99 4.12 6.31 -5.69
CA LEU A 99 4.76 5.08 -6.14
C LEU A 99 3.77 4.05 -6.71
N HIS A 100 2.55 4.01 -6.16
CA HIS A 100 1.55 3.01 -6.52
C HIS A 100 0.48 3.50 -7.50
N VAL A 101 0.61 4.74 -8.01
CA VAL A 101 -0.31 5.32 -8.99
C VAL A 101 0.37 5.32 -10.36
N SER A 102 -0.23 4.61 -11.32
CA SER A 102 0.26 4.53 -12.69
C SER A 102 -0.23 5.72 -13.53
N SER A 103 -1.51 6.05 -13.42
CA SER A 103 -2.08 7.25 -14.04
C SER A 103 -3.41 7.61 -13.40
N VAL A 104 -3.81 8.88 -13.58
CA VAL A 104 -5.16 9.35 -13.25
C VAL A 104 -5.72 10.07 -14.47
N GLN A 105 -6.94 9.72 -14.87
CA GLN A 105 -7.59 10.28 -16.04
C GLN A 105 -8.96 10.83 -15.65
N ILE A 106 -9.37 11.90 -16.34
CA ILE A 106 -10.71 12.47 -16.22
C ILE A 106 -11.35 12.36 -17.60
N SER A 107 -12.53 11.76 -17.66
CA SER A 107 -13.38 11.74 -18.86
C SER A 107 -14.72 12.37 -18.53
N PHE A 108 -15.36 12.95 -19.55
CA PHE A 108 -16.69 13.51 -19.44
C PHE A 108 -17.54 13.00 -20.59
N ASP A 109 -18.59 12.26 -20.25
CA ASP A 109 -19.63 11.84 -21.19
C ASP A 109 -20.95 12.53 -20.80
N SER A 110 -21.78 11.88 -19.99
CA SER A 110 -22.97 12.45 -19.32
C SER A 110 -22.77 12.70 -17.83
N THR A 111 -21.79 12.02 -17.23
CA THR A 111 -21.31 12.17 -15.87
C THR A 111 -19.80 12.38 -15.91
N ILE A 112 -19.24 13.00 -14.87
CA ILE A 112 -17.78 13.10 -14.76
C ILE A 112 -17.23 11.76 -14.28
N LYS A 113 -16.24 11.21 -14.98
CA LYS A 113 -15.59 9.96 -14.63
C LYS A 113 -14.13 10.24 -14.28
N ILE A 114 -13.72 9.87 -13.09
CA ILE A 114 -12.33 9.95 -12.64
C ILE A 114 -11.81 8.52 -12.52
N THR A 115 -10.82 8.18 -13.33
CA THR A 115 -10.21 6.85 -13.37
C THR A 115 -8.81 6.93 -12.81
N GLY A 116 -8.56 6.30 -11.67
CA GLY A 116 -7.22 6.03 -11.15
C GLY A 116 -6.77 4.64 -11.57
N ILE A 117 -5.55 4.49 -12.07
CA ILE A 117 -4.95 3.21 -12.43
C ILE A 117 -3.80 2.93 -11.45
N ALA A 118 -3.86 1.79 -10.78
CA ALA A 118 -2.81 1.32 -9.89
C ALA A 118 -1.60 0.79 -10.67
N ASN A 119 -0.42 0.93 -10.10
CA ASN A 119 0.76 0.20 -10.57
C ASN A 119 0.59 -1.30 -10.28
N PRO A 120 1.13 -2.22 -11.11
CA PRO A 120 1.10 -3.67 -10.86
C PRO A 120 1.56 -4.08 -9.45
N SER A 121 2.44 -3.29 -8.81
CA SER A 121 2.91 -3.51 -7.43
C SER A 121 1.83 -3.36 -6.35
N ALA A 122 0.74 -2.64 -6.66
CA ALA A 122 -0.42 -2.43 -5.81
C ALA A 122 -1.65 -3.25 -6.25
N SER A 123 -1.54 -3.98 -7.36
CA SER A 123 -2.68 -4.59 -8.04
C SER A 123 -2.36 -5.98 -8.61
N ASN A 124 -1.67 -6.85 -7.86
CA ASN A 124 -1.42 -8.25 -8.29
C ASN A 124 -0.81 -8.45 -9.69
N GLY A 125 -0.17 -7.41 -10.28
CA GLY A 125 0.29 -7.43 -11.67
C GLY A 125 -0.73 -6.96 -12.73
N THR A 126 -1.98 -6.65 -12.38
CA THR A 126 -3.09 -6.40 -13.32
C THR A 126 -3.47 -4.94 -13.59
N ASN A 127 -2.71 -3.95 -13.12
CA ASN A 127 -3.03 -2.51 -13.24
C ASN A 127 -4.50 -2.17 -12.89
N ASP A 128 -4.92 -2.51 -11.67
CA ASP A 128 -6.33 -2.35 -11.28
C ASP A 128 -6.79 -0.90 -11.40
N ASN A 129 -8.02 -0.70 -11.89
CA ASN A 129 -8.62 0.60 -12.03
C ASN A 129 -9.64 0.89 -10.91
N TYR A 130 -9.72 2.17 -10.55
CA TYR A 130 -10.68 2.76 -9.64
C TYR A 130 -11.43 3.85 -10.41
N ILE A 131 -12.70 3.60 -10.74
CA ILE A 131 -13.51 4.52 -11.53
C ILE A 131 -14.58 5.14 -10.64
N LEU A 132 -14.40 6.42 -10.32
CA LEU A 132 -15.36 7.21 -9.56
C LEU A 132 -16.19 8.08 -10.51
N GLU A 133 -17.52 7.98 -10.41
CA GLU A 133 -18.45 8.76 -11.23
C GLU A 133 -19.16 9.81 -10.39
N GLY A 134 -19.22 11.04 -10.89
CA GLY A 134 -19.97 12.15 -10.31
C GLY A 134 -21.14 12.51 -11.20
N SER A 135 -22.36 12.40 -10.67
CA SER A 135 -23.58 12.90 -11.31
C SER A 135 -24.12 14.10 -10.55
N GLU A 136 -24.74 15.03 -11.27
CA GLU A 136 -25.38 16.18 -10.66
C GLU A 136 -26.83 15.86 -10.28
N SER A 137 -27.22 16.20 -9.05
CA SER A 137 -28.61 16.17 -8.60
C SER A 137 -28.85 17.33 -7.64
N ASN A 138 -29.84 18.17 -7.93
CA ASN A 138 -30.23 19.31 -7.08
C ASN A 138 -29.04 20.20 -6.67
N ASN A 139 -28.24 20.67 -7.65
CA ASN A 139 -27.06 21.51 -7.43
C ASN A 139 -25.98 20.89 -6.53
N THR A 140 -26.02 19.57 -6.32
CA THR A 140 -25.04 18.79 -5.56
C THR A 140 -24.48 17.69 -6.43
N ILE A 141 -23.20 17.36 -6.25
CA ILE A 141 -22.58 16.22 -6.93
C ILE A 141 -22.74 14.98 -6.06
N ILE A 142 -23.34 13.94 -6.64
CA ILE A 142 -23.44 12.61 -6.04
C ILE A 142 -22.34 11.76 -6.66
N TRP A 143 -21.48 11.21 -5.80
CA TRP A 143 -20.37 10.36 -6.21
C TRP A 143 -20.71 8.89 -5.98
N SER A 144 -20.53 8.06 -7.01
CA SER A 144 -20.70 6.61 -6.96
C SER A 144 -19.52 5.91 -7.59
N LEU A 145 -19.10 4.79 -6.99
CA LEU A 145 -18.10 3.90 -7.60
C LEU A 145 -18.75 3.14 -8.76
N ASN A 146 -18.13 3.14 -9.94
CA ASN A 146 -18.63 2.37 -11.07
C ASN A 146 -18.38 0.87 -10.84
N SER A 147 -19.39 0.04 -11.09
CA SER A 147 -19.34 -1.43 -11.00
C SER A 147 -18.33 -2.09 -11.95
N SER A 148 -17.87 -1.38 -12.99
CA SER A 148 -16.83 -1.82 -13.91
C SER A 148 -15.40 -1.61 -13.37
N SER A 149 -15.25 -1.07 -12.15
CA SER A 149 -13.94 -0.94 -11.49
C SER A 149 -13.39 -2.32 -11.14
N THR A 150 -12.23 -2.68 -11.66
CA THR A 150 -11.57 -3.97 -11.41
C THR A 150 -11.14 -4.13 -9.96
N CYS A 151 -10.98 -3.03 -9.22
CA CYS A 151 -10.69 -3.06 -7.78
C CYS A 151 -11.75 -3.81 -6.96
N ILE A 152 -13.01 -3.86 -7.42
CA ILE A 152 -14.11 -4.54 -6.74
C ILE A 152 -13.98 -6.05 -6.92
N ALA A 153 -13.61 -6.48 -8.13
CA ALA A 153 -13.39 -7.89 -8.45
C ALA A 153 -12.18 -8.47 -7.70
N GLU A 154 -11.11 -7.68 -7.57
CA GLU A 154 -9.88 -8.05 -6.85
C GLU A 154 -9.98 -7.84 -5.31
N GLY A 155 -11.03 -7.16 -4.83
CA GLY A 155 -11.23 -6.85 -3.40
C GLY A 155 -10.21 -5.87 -2.82
N THR A 156 -9.58 -5.05 -3.68
CA THR A 156 -8.61 -4.02 -3.30
C THR A 156 -9.32 -2.72 -2.86
N CYS A 157 -10.53 -2.48 -3.36
CA CYS A 157 -11.52 -1.56 -2.82
C CYS A 157 -12.63 -2.38 -2.12
#